data_AF-K1WA09-F1
#
_entry.id   AF-K1WA09-F1
#
_cell.length_a   1.000
_cell.length_b   1.000
_cell.length_c   1.000
_cell.angle_alpha   90.00
_cell.angle_beta   90.00
_cell.angle_gamma   90.00
#
_symmetry.space_group_name_H-M   'P 1'
#
loop_
_entity.id
_entity.type
_entity.pdbx_description
1 polymer ?
#
loop_
_entity_poly.entity_id
_entity_poly.type
_entity_poly.pdbx_seq_one_letter_code
_entity_poly.pdbx_strand_id
1 'polypeptide(L)'
;MAKDKSKKKARAEENGEDVAVEEQVNKNKRHRKDKPWDTEDIDHWKIEPMTAPDAASHTPFLEESSFALLFPKYREPYLRSVWGQITSTLDSYGLGCTLDLIAGKMSVHTTRKTWDPYIIFKARDLLKLLARGVSAPQAMKVLQDGIACDIVKISGIVRNKERFVKRRQRIVGPGGSTLKAIELLTDCYVLVQGNTVSCMGSYKGLKEVRRIIIDCMHNIHPIYRIKELMIRRELAKDPKLANESWDRFLPKFQKKHLKTSEKTAKKNAAAGSAAGEPAKKKAKVYTPFPPAPAQSKLDVALQTGEYFLKPKEKEAAARAEREERHAEKTEKKRAQREEAFVAPEEKAAPSLEERRKKRKRAEDAM
;
A
#
# COMPACT_ATOMS: atom_id res chain seq x y z
N MET A 1 1.55 -8.79 -57.98
CA MET A 1 0.09 -8.61 -57.92
C MET A 1 -0.37 -7.15 -57.80
N ALA A 2 0.39 -6.22 -57.19
CA ALA A 2 0.00 -4.80 -57.13
C ALA A 2 0.16 -4.03 -58.45
N LYS A 3 1.17 -4.38 -59.28
CA LYS A 3 1.41 -3.73 -60.58
C LYS A 3 0.36 -4.05 -61.66
N ASP A 4 -0.21 -5.25 -61.65
CA ASP A 4 -1.30 -5.63 -62.58
C ASP A 4 -2.63 -4.93 -62.27
N LYS A 5 -2.88 -4.63 -60.99
CA LYS A 5 -4.12 -3.97 -60.55
C LYS A 5 -4.20 -2.52 -61.03
N SER A 6 -3.07 -1.81 -61.07
CA SER A 6 -3.02 -0.43 -61.56
C SER A 6 -3.27 -0.35 -63.08
N LYS A 7 -2.77 -1.32 -63.84
CA LYS A 7 -2.94 -1.36 -65.31
C LYS A 7 -4.35 -1.77 -65.74
N LYS A 8 -5.04 -2.60 -64.94
CA LYS A 8 -6.43 -3.01 -65.19
C LYS A 8 -7.44 -1.92 -64.80
N LYS A 9 -7.13 -1.11 -63.78
CA LYS A 9 -7.96 0.02 -63.35
C LYS A 9 -7.93 1.18 -64.36
N ALA A 10 -6.75 1.50 -64.90
CA ALA A 10 -6.59 2.55 -65.91
C ALA A 10 -7.28 2.23 -67.25
N ARG A 11 -7.50 0.94 -67.57
CA ARG A 11 -8.18 0.51 -68.80
C ARG A 11 -9.71 0.38 -68.63
N ALA A 12 -10.21 0.41 -67.40
CA ALA A 12 -11.64 0.32 -67.08
C ALA A 12 -12.29 1.70 -66.92
N GLU A 13 -11.53 2.76 -66.63
CA GLU A 13 -12.04 4.14 -66.59
C GLU A 13 -12.29 4.73 -68.00
N GLU A 14 -11.76 4.10 -69.06
CA GLU A 14 -11.92 4.55 -70.46
C GLU A 14 -13.17 3.97 -71.15
N ASN A 15 -13.76 2.90 -70.61
CA ASN A 15 -15.00 2.27 -71.10
C ASN A 15 -15.97 2.19 -69.94
N GLY A 16 -16.86 3.17 -69.77
CA GLY A 16 -17.75 3.32 -68.62
C GLY A 16 -18.70 2.14 -68.39
N GLU A 17 -18.16 1.04 -67.85
CA GLU A 17 -18.87 -0.12 -67.33
C GLU A 17 -18.60 -0.19 -65.82
N ASP A 18 -19.67 -0.07 -65.03
CA ASP A 18 -19.67 -0.32 -63.60
C ASP A 18 -19.33 -1.80 -63.32
N VAL A 19 -18.04 -2.09 -63.17
CA VAL A 19 -17.59 -3.42 -62.71
C VAL A 19 -17.75 -3.47 -61.20
N ALA A 20 -18.82 -4.12 -60.74
CA ALA A 20 -18.99 -4.54 -59.35
C ALA A 20 -17.79 -5.42 -58.94
N VAL A 21 -16.90 -4.87 -58.12
CA VAL A 21 -15.75 -5.59 -57.58
C VAL A 21 -16.23 -6.46 -56.42
N GLU A 22 -16.51 -7.74 -56.69
CA GLU A 22 -16.75 -8.72 -55.63
C GLU A 22 -15.49 -8.90 -54.76
N GLU A 23 -15.58 -8.51 -53.50
CA GLU A 23 -14.53 -8.66 -52.51
C GLU A 23 -14.32 -10.16 -52.19
N GLN A 24 -13.12 -10.69 -52.42
CA GLN A 24 -12.79 -12.08 -52.08
C GLN A 24 -12.80 -12.30 -50.56
N VAL A 25 -13.93 -12.78 -50.02
CA VAL A 25 -14.09 -13.08 -48.60
C VAL A 25 -13.23 -14.29 -48.20
N ASN A 26 -12.39 -14.12 -47.19
CA ASN A 26 -11.52 -15.16 -46.63
C ASN A 26 -12.33 -16.41 -46.19
N LYS A 27 -11.84 -17.63 -46.46
CA LYS A 27 -12.58 -18.91 -46.28
C LYS A 27 -13.15 -19.09 -44.86
N ASN A 28 -12.53 -18.49 -43.84
CA ASN A 28 -13.00 -18.52 -42.44
C ASN A 28 -14.23 -17.65 -42.16
N LYS A 29 -14.70 -16.85 -43.14
CA LYS A 29 -15.90 -16.00 -43.04
C LYS A 29 -16.99 -16.42 -44.03
N ARG A 30 -16.84 -17.54 -44.74
CA ARG A 30 -17.75 -18.01 -45.82
C ARG A 30 -19.20 -18.25 -45.38
N HIS A 31 -19.44 -18.40 -44.07
CA HIS A 31 -20.77 -18.61 -43.49
C HIS A 31 -21.32 -17.37 -42.74
N ARG A 32 -20.56 -16.27 -42.67
CA ARG A 32 -21.00 -15.05 -42.02
C ARG A 32 -21.81 -14.25 -43.05
N LYS A 33 -23.11 -14.51 -43.12
CA LYS A 33 -24.05 -13.72 -43.92
C LYS A 33 -24.08 -12.29 -43.39
N ASP A 34 -24.20 -11.31 -44.28
CA ASP A 34 -24.43 -9.93 -43.89
C ASP A 34 -25.75 -9.86 -43.11
N LYS A 35 -25.72 -9.15 -41.99
CA LYS A 35 -26.86 -8.93 -41.12
C LYS A 35 -27.40 -7.54 -41.44
N PRO A 36 -28.38 -7.40 -42.35
CA PRO A 36 -28.91 -6.09 -42.74
C PRO A 36 -29.60 -5.34 -41.58
N TRP A 37 -29.84 -6.01 -40.45
CA TRP A 37 -30.36 -5.42 -39.21
C TRP A 37 -29.27 -5.03 -38.19
N ASP A 38 -27.99 -5.25 -38.51
CA ASP A 38 -26.83 -4.96 -37.66
C ASP A 38 -26.03 -3.83 -38.33
N THR A 39 -26.65 -2.64 -38.38
CA THR A 39 -26.04 -1.41 -38.91
C THR A 39 -25.15 -0.75 -37.86
N GLU A 40 -24.10 -0.05 -38.30
CA GLU A 40 -23.14 0.61 -37.39
C GLU A 40 -23.80 1.67 -36.48
N ASP A 41 -25.00 2.14 -36.83
CA ASP A 41 -25.80 3.09 -36.06
C ASP A 41 -26.52 2.48 -34.83
N ILE A 42 -26.63 1.16 -34.74
CA ILE A 42 -27.36 0.50 -33.65
C ILE A 42 -26.45 0.35 -32.43
N ASP A 43 -26.73 1.14 -31.39
CA ASP A 43 -26.05 1.00 -30.09
C ASP A 43 -26.58 -0.22 -29.33
N HIS A 44 -25.91 -1.35 -29.55
CA HIS A 44 -26.18 -2.63 -28.91
C HIS A 44 -26.08 -2.62 -27.38
N TRP A 45 -25.51 -1.56 -26.79
CA TRP A 45 -25.27 -1.44 -25.35
C TRP A 45 -26.18 -0.41 -24.67
N LYS A 46 -27.12 0.18 -25.42
CA LYS A 46 -28.10 1.11 -24.87
C LYS A 46 -29.06 0.36 -23.95
N ILE A 47 -29.07 0.74 -22.67
CA ILE A 47 -29.99 0.18 -21.67
C ILE A 47 -31.28 0.98 -21.74
N GLU A 48 -32.38 0.35 -22.14
CA GLU A 48 -33.69 0.97 -22.09
C GLU A 48 -34.23 0.98 -20.66
N PRO A 49 -34.78 2.11 -20.18
CA PRO A 49 -35.36 2.19 -18.86
C PRO A 49 -36.59 1.29 -18.79
N MET A 50 -36.57 0.33 -17.87
CA MET A 50 -37.74 -0.49 -17.61
C MET A 50 -38.77 0.39 -16.90
N THR A 51 -39.91 0.65 -17.53
CA THR A 51 -40.98 1.46 -16.96
C THR A 51 -41.99 0.58 -16.24
N ALA A 52 -42.71 1.14 -15.27
CA ALA A 52 -43.79 0.43 -14.60
C ALA A 52 -44.83 -0.05 -15.64
N PRO A 53 -45.16 -1.35 -15.68
CA PRO A 53 -46.17 -1.87 -16.58
C PRO A 53 -47.56 -1.35 -16.21
N ASP A 54 -48.48 -1.32 -17.17
CA ASP A 54 -49.88 -1.00 -16.90
C ASP A 54 -50.48 -2.06 -15.96
N ALA A 55 -51.40 -1.65 -15.08
CA ALA A 55 -51.96 -2.49 -14.03
C ALA A 55 -52.64 -3.76 -14.58
N ALA A 56 -53.19 -3.70 -15.80
CA ALA A 56 -53.78 -4.85 -16.48
C ALA A 56 -52.76 -5.87 -17.02
N SER A 57 -51.53 -5.41 -17.30
CA SER A 57 -50.44 -6.23 -17.83
C SER A 57 -49.50 -6.79 -16.76
N HIS A 58 -49.63 -6.31 -15.51
CA HIS A 58 -48.73 -6.65 -14.43
C HIS A 58 -49.00 -8.06 -13.89
N THR A 59 -48.04 -8.97 -14.09
CA THR A 59 -48.04 -10.28 -13.44
C THR A 59 -47.18 -10.25 -12.18
N PRO A 60 -47.72 -10.60 -11.00
CA PRO A 60 -46.95 -10.60 -9.76
C PRO A 60 -45.88 -11.70 -9.77
N PHE A 61 -44.79 -11.48 -9.03
CA PHE A 61 -43.82 -12.55 -8.77
C PHE A 61 -44.45 -13.72 -8.01
N LEU A 62 -43.97 -14.93 -8.32
CA LEU A 62 -44.42 -16.17 -7.67
C LEU A 62 -43.96 -16.22 -6.21
N GLU A 63 -42.69 -15.86 -5.98
CA GLU A 63 -42.01 -15.92 -4.68
C GLU A 63 -41.74 -14.54 -4.11
N GLU A 64 -41.54 -14.48 -2.79
CA GLU A 64 -41.18 -13.26 -2.08
C GLU A 64 -39.68 -13.22 -1.78
N SER A 65 -39.02 -12.13 -2.19
CA SER A 65 -37.65 -11.82 -1.79
C SER A 65 -37.64 -10.81 -0.67
N SER A 66 -36.90 -11.09 0.41
CA SER A 66 -36.79 -10.21 1.58
C SER A 66 -35.34 -10.06 2.01
N PHE A 67 -34.94 -8.82 2.32
CA PHE A 67 -33.63 -8.49 2.88
C PHE A 67 -33.80 -7.70 4.17
N ALA A 68 -33.00 -8.03 5.17
CA ALA A 68 -32.91 -7.29 6.42
C ALA A 68 -31.47 -6.86 6.72
N LEU A 69 -31.32 -5.69 7.32
CA LEU A 69 -30.03 -5.15 7.72
C LEU A 69 -30.12 -4.48 9.08
N LEU A 70 -29.17 -4.79 9.95
CA LEU A 70 -29.01 -4.14 11.25
C LEU A 70 -28.38 -2.75 11.08
N PHE A 71 -28.83 -1.79 11.88
CA PHE A 71 -28.22 -0.46 11.95
C PHE A 71 -27.78 -0.10 13.38
N PRO A 72 -26.77 0.78 13.52
CA PRO A 72 -26.32 1.19 14.85
C PRO A 72 -27.37 2.05 15.58
N LYS A 73 -27.49 1.88 16.90
CA LYS A 73 -28.45 2.61 17.75
C LYS A 73 -28.43 4.13 17.56
N TYR A 74 -27.26 4.74 17.35
CA TYR A 74 -27.15 6.19 17.14
C TYR A 74 -27.81 6.70 15.84
N ARG A 75 -28.15 5.82 14.88
CA ARG A 75 -28.85 6.19 13.64
C ARG A 75 -30.36 6.19 13.77
N GLU A 76 -30.90 5.59 14.82
CA GLU A 76 -32.34 5.48 15.06
C GLU A 76 -33.09 6.82 14.97
N PRO A 77 -32.67 7.91 15.66
CA PRO A 77 -33.43 9.16 15.64
C PRO A 77 -33.54 9.76 14.24
N TYR A 78 -32.48 9.63 13.46
CA TYR A 78 -32.46 10.07 12.06
C TYR A 78 -33.35 9.20 11.19
N LEU A 79 -33.20 7.87 11.26
CA LEU A 79 -34.00 6.95 10.44
C LEU A 79 -35.49 7.11 10.72
N ARG A 80 -35.89 7.29 11.99
CA ARG A 80 -37.27 7.53 12.37
C ARG A 80 -37.86 8.79 11.73
N SER A 81 -37.09 9.88 11.63
CA SER A 81 -37.59 11.14 11.05
C SER A 81 -37.72 11.09 9.53
N VAL A 82 -36.84 10.35 8.84
CA VAL A 82 -36.85 10.25 7.36
C VAL A 82 -37.60 9.04 6.82
N TRP A 83 -38.06 8.11 7.67
CA TRP A 83 -38.64 6.84 7.23
C TRP A 83 -39.84 7.01 6.31
N GLY A 84 -40.71 8.00 6.56
CA GLY A 84 -41.87 8.28 5.71
C GLY A 84 -41.51 8.66 4.26
N GLN A 85 -40.36 9.29 4.04
CA GLN A 85 -39.87 9.58 2.68
C GLN A 85 -39.33 8.31 2.00
N ILE A 86 -38.69 7.42 2.77
CA ILE A 86 -38.17 6.14 2.28
C ILE A 86 -39.31 5.19 1.91
N THR A 87 -40.37 5.12 2.73
CA THR A 87 -41.56 4.31 2.42
C THR A 87 -42.21 4.79 1.14
N SER A 88 -42.48 6.11 1.02
CA SER A 88 -43.12 6.67 -0.19
C SER A 88 -42.31 6.43 -1.46
N THR A 89 -40.97 6.52 -1.39
CA THR A 89 -40.13 6.24 -2.55
C THR A 89 -40.07 4.75 -2.89
N LEU A 90 -39.96 3.84 -1.92
CA LEU A 90 -39.97 2.40 -2.18
C LEU A 90 -41.35 1.90 -2.64
N ASP A 91 -42.43 2.48 -2.14
CA ASP A 91 -43.81 2.19 -2.56
C ASP A 91 -44.03 2.50 -4.05
N SER A 92 -43.36 3.55 -4.59
CA SER A 92 -43.42 3.88 -6.02
C SER A 92 -42.84 2.79 -6.93
N TYR A 93 -41.93 1.97 -6.39
CA TYR A 93 -41.38 0.79 -7.05
C TYR A 93 -42.12 -0.51 -6.67
N GLY A 94 -43.20 -0.41 -5.89
CA GLY A 94 -43.97 -1.55 -5.40
C GLY A 94 -43.23 -2.40 -4.37
N LEU A 95 -42.27 -1.84 -3.63
CA LEU A 95 -41.53 -2.52 -2.57
C LEU A 95 -42.08 -2.17 -1.18
N GLY A 96 -42.24 -3.19 -0.33
CA GLY A 96 -42.57 -2.99 1.08
C GLY A 96 -41.32 -2.77 1.92
N CYS A 97 -41.39 -1.93 2.94
CA CYS A 97 -40.28 -1.73 3.88
C CYS A 97 -40.77 -1.57 5.32
N THR A 98 -39.98 -2.08 6.27
CA THR A 98 -40.28 -1.97 7.70
C THR A 98 -39.07 -1.52 8.50
N LEU A 99 -39.31 -0.75 9.56
CA LEU A 99 -38.30 -0.27 10.49
C LEU A 99 -38.62 -0.80 11.88
N ASP A 100 -37.80 -1.72 12.37
CA ASP A 100 -37.90 -2.26 13.73
C ASP A 100 -36.87 -1.58 14.62
N LEU A 101 -37.37 -0.78 15.56
CA LEU A 101 -36.57 -0.02 16.53
C LEU A 101 -36.10 -0.86 17.72
N ILE A 102 -36.79 -1.96 18.02
CA ILE A 102 -36.46 -2.83 19.16
C ILE A 102 -35.24 -3.67 18.81
N ALA A 103 -35.29 -4.35 17.65
CA ALA A 103 -34.15 -5.12 17.16
C ALA A 103 -33.09 -4.26 16.45
N GLY A 104 -33.42 -3.02 16.09
CA GLY A 104 -32.53 -2.13 15.33
C GLY A 104 -32.26 -2.66 13.92
N LYS A 105 -33.31 -3.15 13.24
CA LYS A 105 -33.23 -3.68 11.86
C LYS A 105 -34.15 -2.91 10.91
N MET A 106 -33.67 -2.72 9.69
CA MET A 106 -34.48 -2.29 8.55
C MET A 106 -34.71 -3.51 7.65
N SER A 107 -35.92 -3.71 7.14
CA SER A 107 -36.19 -4.72 6.13
C SER A 107 -36.85 -4.13 4.90
N VAL A 108 -36.58 -4.75 3.76
CA VAL A 108 -37.24 -4.50 2.47
C VAL A 108 -37.67 -5.84 1.89
N HIS A 109 -38.86 -5.89 1.32
CA HIS A 109 -39.41 -7.10 0.72
C HIS A 109 -40.19 -6.77 -0.55
N THR A 110 -40.19 -7.70 -1.50
CA THR A 110 -41.01 -7.60 -2.71
C THR A 110 -42.48 -7.78 -2.37
N THR A 111 -43.35 -7.08 -3.07
CA THR A 111 -44.80 -7.24 -2.95
C THR A 111 -45.39 -7.78 -4.24
N ARG A 112 -46.69 -8.10 -4.25
CA ARG A 112 -47.40 -8.46 -5.48
C ARG A 112 -47.41 -7.34 -6.53
N LYS A 113 -47.10 -6.10 -6.15
CA LYS A 113 -47.03 -4.94 -7.05
C LYS A 113 -45.63 -4.66 -7.61
N THR A 114 -44.61 -5.39 -7.16
CA THR A 114 -43.24 -5.21 -7.67
C THR A 114 -43.15 -5.73 -9.09
N TRP A 115 -42.73 -4.88 -10.03
CA TRP A 115 -42.62 -5.21 -11.45
C TRP A 115 -41.18 -5.42 -11.91
N ASP A 116 -40.22 -4.69 -11.33
CA ASP A 116 -38.78 -4.85 -11.61
C ASP A 116 -38.20 -5.97 -10.71
N PRO A 117 -37.64 -7.05 -11.28
CA PRO A 117 -37.03 -8.11 -10.47
C PRO A 117 -35.71 -7.68 -9.80
N TYR A 118 -35.00 -6.67 -10.33
CA TYR A 118 -33.69 -6.27 -9.84
C TYR A 118 -33.75 -5.14 -8.79
N ILE A 119 -34.85 -4.39 -8.72
CA ILE A 119 -35.02 -3.26 -7.79
C ILE A 119 -34.82 -3.63 -6.31
N ILE A 120 -35.13 -4.88 -5.94
CA ILE A 120 -34.94 -5.38 -4.57
C ILE A 120 -33.46 -5.36 -4.15
N PHE A 121 -32.52 -5.60 -5.09
CA PHE A 121 -31.09 -5.51 -4.80
C PHE A 121 -30.64 -4.07 -4.59
N LYS A 122 -31.21 -3.11 -5.33
CA LYS A 122 -30.95 -1.68 -5.12
C LYS A 122 -31.54 -1.20 -3.80
N ALA A 123 -32.73 -1.68 -3.42
CA ALA A 123 -33.33 -1.39 -2.12
C ALA A 123 -32.50 -1.95 -0.96
N ARG A 124 -31.95 -3.16 -1.09
CA ARG A 124 -30.97 -3.71 -0.14
C ARG A 124 -29.73 -2.81 -0.01
N ASP A 125 -29.26 -2.27 -1.12
CA ASP A 125 -28.08 -1.41 -1.15
C ASP A 125 -28.37 -0.01 -0.56
N LEU A 126 -29.59 0.52 -0.75
CA LEU A 126 -30.12 1.66 -0.03
C LEU A 126 -30.06 1.45 1.49
N LEU A 127 -30.55 0.31 2.00
CA LEU A 127 -30.48 -0.01 3.42
C LEU A 127 -29.04 0.00 3.95
N LYS A 128 -28.10 -0.58 3.18
CA LYS A 128 -26.67 -0.57 3.56
C LYS A 128 -26.13 0.85 3.66
N LEU A 129 -26.46 1.73 2.72
CA LEU A 129 -26.00 3.13 2.72
C LEU A 129 -26.56 3.90 3.93
N LEU A 130 -27.85 3.72 4.23
CA LEU A 130 -28.51 4.35 5.38
C LEU A 130 -27.86 3.94 6.71
N ALA A 131 -27.59 2.65 6.88
CA ALA A 131 -26.90 2.10 8.05
C ALA A 131 -25.46 2.62 8.19
N ARG A 132 -24.81 2.99 7.08
CA ARG A 132 -23.45 3.54 7.06
C ARG A 132 -23.37 5.06 7.15
N GLY A 133 -24.47 5.76 7.40
CA GLY A 133 -24.44 7.19 7.70
C GLY A 133 -24.82 8.11 6.56
N VAL A 134 -25.10 7.58 5.36
CA VAL A 134 -25.48 8.41 4.21
C VAL A 134 -26.85 9.05 4.44
N SER A 135 -27.03 10.28 3.95
CA SER A 135 -28.32 10.97 4.03
C SER A 135 -29.35 10.32 3.12
N ALA A 136 -30.62 10.25 3.54
CA ALA A 136 -31.67 9.60 2.76
C ALA A 136 -31.85 10.19 1.35
N PRO A 137 -31.89 11.53 1.14
CA PRO A 137 -32.00 12.09 -0.21
C PRO A 137 -30.86 11.68 -1.14
N GLN A 138 -29.65 11.51 -0.59
CA GLN A 138 -28.51 11.06 -1.37
C GLN A 138 -28.56 9.55 -1.61
N ALA A 139 -28.95 8.77 -0.61
CA ALA A 139 -29.01 7.32 -0.69
C ALA A 139 -30.10 6.84 -1.67
N MET A 140 -31.26 7.51 -1.73
CA MET A 140 -32.36 7.17 -2.65
C MET A 140 -31.97 7.23 -4.12
N LYS A 141 -30.92 7.99 -4.49
CA LYS A 141 -30.38 8.02 -5.85
C LYS A 141 -29.87 6.65 -6.34
N VAL A 142 -29.55 5.74 -5.42
CA VAL A 142 -29.12 4.36 -5.78
C VAL A 142 -30.22 3.53 -6.43
N LEU A 143 -31.49 3.95 -6.32
CA LEU A 143 -32.61 3.28 -6.97
C LEU A 143 -32.62 3.53 -8.48
N GLN A 144 -32.01 4.62 -8.95
CA GLN A 144 -31.91 4.96 -10.36
C GLN A 144 -30.93 4.03 -11.09
N ASP A 145 -31.12 3.84 -12.39
CA ASP A 145 -30.18 3.10 -13.23
C ASP A 145 -28.86 3.87 -13.42
N GLY A 146 -27.76 3.13 -13.58
CA GLY A 146 -26.42 3.69 -13.75
C GLY A 146 -25.72 4.16 -12.46
N ILE A 147 -26.45 4.27 -11.34
CA ILE A 147 -25.87 4.59 -10.01
C ILE A 147 -25.77 3.30 -9.20
N ALA A 148 -24.54 2.90 -8.88
CA ALA A 148 -24.26 1.80 -7.99
C ALA A 148 -23.69 2.31 -6.66
N CYS A 149 -23.68 1.45 -5.64
CA CYS A 149 -23.02 1.71 -4.38
C CYS A 149 -21.80 0.81 -4.20
N ASP A 150 -20.82 1.32 -3.46
CA ASP A 150 -19.68 0.52 -3.02
C ASP A 150 -19.29 0.86 -1.58
N ILE A 151 -19.13 -0.17 -0.74
CA ILE A 151 -18.76 -0.02 0.66
C ILE A 151 -17.37 -0.62 0.86
N VAL A 152 -16.36 0.26 0.84
CA VAL A 152 -14.96 -0.14 0.95
C VAL A 152 -14.59 -0.30 2.42
N LYS A 153 -14.26 -1.54 2.82
CA LYS A 153 -13.73 -1.83 4.15
C LYS A 153 -12.27 -1.39 4.24
N ILE A 154 -12.00 -0.41 5.10
CA ILE A 154 -10.63 0.09 5.37
C ILE A 154 -10.04 -0.48 6.67
N SER A 155 -10.87 -1.13 7.50
CA SER A 155 -10.43 -1.83 8.69
C SER A 155 -9.55 -3.05 8.35
N GLY A 156 -8.50 -3.28 9.16
CA GLY A 156 -7.56 -4.39 9.00
C GLY A 156 -6.38 -4.13 8.07
N ILE A 157 -6.44 -3.09 7.21
CA ILE A 157 -5.33 -2.74 6.30
C ILE A 157 -4.13 -2.18 7.09
N VAL A 158 -4.40 -1.46 8.18
CA VAL A 158 -3.40 -0.83 9.03
C VAL A 158 -3.52 -1.39 10.44
N ARG A 159 -2.44 -2.00 10.95
CA ARG A 159 -2.41 -2.60 12.30
C ARG A 159 -2.51 -1.58 13.44
N ASN A 160 -1.79 -0.45 13.32
CA ASN A 160 -1.74 0.56 14.38
C ASN A 160 -2.91 1.55 14.23
N LYS A 161 -3.68 1.74 15.31
CA LYS A 161 -4.84 2.64 15.40
C LYS A 161 -4.51 4.10 15.06
N GLU A 162 -3.40 4.64 15.56
CA GLU A 162 -3.02 6.03 15.28
C GLU A 162 -2.72 6.24 13.79
N ARG A 163 -2.00 5.29 13.20
CA ARG A 163 -1.68 5.32 11.77
C ARG A 163 -2.94 5.18 10.93
N PHE A 164 -3.89 4.36 11.36
CA PHE A 164 -5.20 4.21 10.72
C PHE A 164 -5.97 5.54 10.74
N VAL A 165 -6.08 6.21 11.90
CA VAL A 165 -6.76 7.50 12.01
C VAL A 165 -6.10 8.57 11.13
N LYS A 166 -4.76 8.65 11.14
CA LYS A 166 -4.00 9.59 10.29
C LYS A 166 -4.21 9.31 8.79
N ARG A 167 -4.22 8.05 8.35
CA ARG A 167 -4.47 7.69 6.94
C ARG A 167 -5.93 7.86 6.54
N ARG A 168 -6.88 7.61 7.44
CA ARG A 168 -8.31 7.89 7.20
C ARG A 168 -8.55 9.39 7.06
N GLN A 169 -7.98 10.20 7.95
CA GLN A 169 -8.08 11.66 7.86
C GLN A 169 -7.42 12.20 6.58
N ARG A 170 -6.35 11.55 6.11
CA ARG A 170 -5.71 11.90 4.83
C ARG A 170 -6.64 11.73 3.62
N ILE A 171 -7.58 10.77 3.64
CA ILE A 171 -8.59 10.61 2.57
C ILE A 171 -9.52 11.82 2.55
N VAL A 172 -9.91 12.32 3.73
CA VAL A 172 -10.76 13.51 3.87
C VAL A 172 -10.00 14.76 3.43
N GLY A 173 -8.76 14.90 3.89
CA GLY A 173 -7.91 16.06 3.68
C GLY A 173 -8.26 17.24 4.61
N PRO A 174 -7.46 18.31 4.59
CA PRO A 174 -7.76 19.53 5.34
C PRO A 174 -9.04 20.18 4.78
N GLY A 175 -10.01 20.48 5.66
CA GLY A 175 -11.29 21.08 5.28
C GLY A 175 -12.14 20.24 4.31
N GLY A 176 -11.86 18.93 4.16
CA GLY A 176 -12.56 18.08 3.19
C GLY A 176 -12.14 18.29 1.72
N SER A 177 -11.10 19.07 1.45
CA SER A 177 -10.65 19.41 0.09
C SER A 177 -10.28 18.20 -0.76
N THR A 178 -9.58 17.21 -0.17
CA THR A 178 -9.18 15.99 -0.87
C THR A 178 -10.39 15.12 -1.19
N LEU A 179 -11.32 14.99 -0.25
CA LEU A 179 -12.58 14.28 -0.47
C LEU A 179 -13.37 14.94 -1.60
N LYS A 180 -13.51 16.27 -1.57
CA LYS A 180 -14.27 17.00 -2.58
C LYS A 180 -13.65 16.90 -3.98
N ALA A 181 -12.32 16.91 -4.07
CA ALA A 181 -11.62 16.69 -5.33
C ALA A 181 -11.87 15.27 -5.88
N ILE A 182 -11.90 14.24 -5.02
CA ILE A 182 -12.26 12.88 -5.45
C ILE A 182 -13.70 12.88 -5.99
N GLU A 183 -14.65 13.47 -5.28
CA GLU A 183 -16.06 13.52 -5.71
C GLU A 183 -16.22 14.15 -7.10
N LEU A 184 -15.60 15.31 -7.33
CA LEU A 184 -15.69 16.04 -8.60
C LEU A 184 -14.97 15.34 -9.77
N LEU A 185 -13.89 14.62 -9.49
CA LEU A 185 -13.14 13.93 -10.55
C LEU A 185 -13.79 12.62 -10.98
N THR A 186 -14.42 11.91 -10.05
CA THR A 186 -15.03 10.58 -10.31
C THR A 186 -16.55 10.63 -10.47
N ASP A 187 -17.16 11.81 -10.34
CA ASP A 187 -18.63 12.01 -10.30
C ASP A 187 -19.32 11.04 -9.33
N CYS A 188 -18.67 10.82 -8.20
CA CYS A 188 -19.14 9.92 -7.14
C CYS A 188 -19.36 10.71 -5.86
N TYR A 189 -20.31 10.28 -5.05
CA TYR A 189 -20.45 10.70 -3.67
C TYR A 189 -19.61 9.80 -2.78
N VAL A 190 -18.83 10.37 -1.86
CA VAL A 190 -17.93 9.61 -0.98
C VAL A 190 -18.11 10.04 0.47
N LEU A 191 -18.47 9.11 1.34
CA LEU A 191 -18.60 9.31 2.78
C LEU A 191 -17.60 8.45 3.54
N VAL A 192 -16.68 9.11 4.26
CA VAL A 192 -15.70 8.44 5.12
C VAL A 192 -16.24 8.35 6.54
N GLN A 193 -16.67 7.16 6.96
CA GLN A 193 -17.23 6.96 8.31
C GLN A 193 -16.66 5.73 9.02
N GLY A 194 -16.10 5.96 10.21
CA GLY A 194 -15.59 4.90 11.07
C GLY A 194 -14.51 4.06 10.39
N ASN A 195 -14.89 2.81 10.08
CA ASN A 195 -14.03 1.74 9.58
C ASN A 195 -14.26 1.40 8.10
N THR A 196 -15.16 2.13 7.44
CA THR A 196 -15.51 1.93 6.04
C THR A 196 -15.64 3.26 5.32
N VAL A 197 -15.55 3.22 4.00
CA VAL A 197 -15.83 4.37 3.14
C VAL A 197 -16.97 3.96 2.20
N SER A 198 -18.08 4.67 2.29
CA SER A 198 -19.25 4.46 1.44
C SER A 198 -19.13 5.34 0.20
N CYS A 199 -19.32 4.76 -0.98
CA CYS A 199 -19.19 5.43 -2.26
C CYS A 199 -20.47 5.18 -3.07
N MET A 200 -20.92 6.17 -3.84
CA MET A 200 -22.06 6.04 -4.75
C MET A 200 -21.74 6.73 -6.07
N GLY A 201 -22.07 6.11 -7.20
CA GLY A 201 -21.86 6.72 -8.51
C GLY A 201 -21.77 5.69 -9.63
N SER A 202 -21.15 6.08 -10.74
CA SER A 202 -20.96 5.20 -11.90
C SER A 202 -19.95 4.08 -11.60
N TYR A 203 -20.07 2.94 -12.28
CA TYR A 203 -19.14 1.80 -12.12
C TYR A 203 -17.68 2.17 -12.38
N LYS A 204 -17.42 3.02 -13.39
CA LYS A 204 -16.07 3.51 -13.70
C LYS A 204 -15.53 4.37 -12.54
N GLY A 205 -16.34 5.30 -12.03
CA GLY A 205 -15.98 6.15 -10.90
C GLY A 205 -15.70 5.33 -9.63
N LEU A 206 -16.58 4.38 -9.29
CA LEU A 206 -16.43 3.51 -8.12
C LEU A 206 -15.12 2.71 -8.13
N LYS A 207 -14.71 2.20 -9.30
CA LYS A 207 -13.44 1.48 -9.47
C LYS A 207 -12.23 2.36 -9.15
N GLU A 208 -12.22 3.60 -9.64
CA GLU A 208 -11.15 4.56 -9.36
C GLU A 208 -11.16 5.02 -7.89
N VAL A 209 -12.32 5.33 -7.32
CA VAL A 209 -12.47 5.69 -5.90
C VAL A 209 -11.94 4.57 -5.00
N ARG A 210 -12.33 3.32 -5.26
CA ARG A 210 -11.84 2.15 -4.53
C ARG A 210 -10.32 2.04 -4.59
N ARG A 211 -9.73 2.23 -5.78
CA ARG A 211 -8.26 2.22 -5.97
C ARG A 211 -7.59 3.32 -5.13
N ILE A 212 -8.10 4.55 -5.18
CA ILE A 212 -7.59 5.69 -4.39
C ILE A 212 -7.61 5.38 -2.88
N ILE A 213 -8.73 4.87 -2.37
CA ILE A 213 -8.92 4.59 -0.94
C ILE A 213 -7.95 3.49 -0.47
N ILE A 214 -7.87 2.39 -1.20
CA ILE A 214 -7.01 1.25 -0.85
C ILE A 214 -5.54 1.68 -0.89
N ASP A 215 -5.12 2.41 -1.93
CA ASP A 215 -3.75 2.91 -2.05
C ASP A 215 -3.40 3.91 -0.94
N CYS A 216 -4.36 4.76 -0.56
CA CYS A 216 -4.21 5.66 0.58
C CYS A 216 -3.92 4.89 1.87
N MET A 217 -4.64 3.78 2.09
CA MET A 217 -4.40 2.88 3.21
C MET A 217 -3.07 2.12 3.10
N HIS A 218 -2.55 1.89 1.89
CA HIS A 218 -1.21 1.33 1.63
C HIS A 218 -0.07 2.35 1.61
N ASN A 219 -0.25 3.51 2.26
CA ASN A 219 0.75 4.57 2.43
C ASN A 219 1.07 5.42 1.19
N ILE A 220 0.30 5.33 0.12
CA ILE A 220 0.41 6.25 -1.00
C ILE A 220 -0.45 7.48 -0.67
N HIS A 221 -0.03 8.69 -1.02
CA HIS A 221 -0.87 9.88 -0.74
C HIS A 221 -1.98 10.01 -1.81
N PRO A 222 -3.25 10.28 -1.45
CA PRO A 222 -4.35 10.34 -2.42
C PRO A 222 -4.14 11.40 -3.50
N ILE A 223 -3.45 12.50 -3.16
CA ILE A 223 -3.03 13.55 -4.13
C ILE A 223 -2.33 12.98 -5.37
N TYR A 224 -1.52 11.92 -5.25
CA TYR A 224 -0.85 11.34 -6.42
C TYR A 224 -1.85 10.71 -7.39
N ARG A 225 -2.86 9.99 -6.86
CA ARG A 225 -3.93 9.41 -7.67
C ARG A 225 -4.87 10.47 -8.23
N ILE A 226 -5.13 11.53 -7.46
CA ILE A 226 -5.89 12.69 -7.93
C ILE A 226 -5.19 13.34 -9.13
N LYS A 227 -3.87 13.58 -9.04
CA LYS A 227 -3.09 14.11 -10.18
C LYS A 227 -3.10 13.17 -11.38
N GLU A 228 -2.95 11.86 -11.16
CA GLU A 228 -3.09 10.84 -12.22
C GLU A 228 -4.48 10.94 -12.89
N LEU A 229 -5.57 11.05 -12.12
CA LEU A 229 -6.92 11.19 -12.66
C LEU A 229 -7.13 12.50 -13.42
N MET A 230 -6.58 13.61 -12.93
CA MET A 230 -6.63 14.89 -13.65
C MET A 230 -5.96 14.77 -15.02
N ILE A 231 -4.76 14.18 -15.07
CA ILE A 231 -4.03 13.97 -16.34
C ILE A 231 -4.80 13.02 -17.26
N ARG A 232 -5.34 11.91 -16.74
CA ARG A 232 -6.18 10.98 -17.53
C ARG A 232 -7.40 11.67 -18.11
N ARG A 233 -8.06 12.55 -17.35
CA ARG A 233 -9.26 13.27 -17.81
C ARG A 233 -8.93 14.28 -18.90
N GLU A 234 -7.78 14.95 -18.84
CA GLU A 234 -7.32 15.83 -19.92
C GLU A 234 -6.90 15.03 -21.16
N LEU A 235 -6.12 13.96 -21.02
CA LEU A 235 -5.71 13.09 -22.14
C LEU A 235 -6.90 12.42 -22.82
N ALA A 236 -7.95 12.08 -22.08
CA ALA A 236 -9.17 11.49 -22.63
C ALA A 236 -9.96 12.44 -23.55
N LYS A 237 -9.74 13.75 -23.47
CA LYS A 237 -10.37 14.73 -24.38
C LYS A 237 -9.72 14.72 -25.76
N ASP A 238 -8.47 14.29 -25.86
CA ASP A 238 -7.73 14.28 -27.12
C ASP A 238 -8.04 13.00 -27.92
N PRO A 239 -8.72 13.09 -29.08
CA PRO A 239 -9.12 11.91 -29.84
C PRO A 239 -7.93 11.15 -30.44
N LYS A 240 -6.79 11.82 -30.66
CA LYS A 240 -5.57 11.23 -31.24
C LYS A 240 -4.93 10.19 -30.33
N LEU A 241 -5.02 10.35 -29.01
CA LEU A 241 -4.36 9.49 -28.02
C LEU A 241 -5.29 8.41 -27.46
N ALA A 242 -6.54 8.31 -27.92
CA ALA A 242 -7.53 7.39 -27.36
C ALA A 242 -7.12 5.90 -27.46
N ASN A 243 -6.39 5.53 -28.50
CA ASN A 243 -5.95 4.15 -28.76
C ASN A 243 -4.52 3.85 -28.29
N GLU A 244 -3.81 4.84 -27.73
CA GLU A 244 -2.42 4.69 -27.29
C GLU A 244 -2.33 4.52 -25.77
N SER A 245 -1.27 3.86 -25.27
CA SER A 245 -1.02 3.75 -23.84
C SER A 245 -0.57 5.10 -23.25
N TRP A 246 -1.23 5.54 -22.18
CA TRP A 246 -0.93 6.80 -21.50
C TRP A 246 0.18 6.72 -20.46
N ASP A 247 0.81 5.57 -20.25
CA ASP A 247 1.81 5.33 -19.20
C ASP A 247 3.04 6.24 -19.27
N ARG A 248 3.32 6.83 -20.44
CA ARG A 248 4.39 7.83 -20.63
C ARG A 248 4.07 9.16 -19.95
N PHE A 249 2.80 9.56 -19.93
CA PHE A 249 2.34 10.83 -19.39
C PHE A 249 1.95 10.74 -17.91
N LEU A 250 1.70 9.52 -17.43
CA LEU A 250 1.33 9.29 -16.04
C LEU A 250 2.53 9.45 -15.08
N PRO A 251 2.39 10.21 -13.99
CA PRO A 251 3.44 10.34 -12.98
C PRO A 251 3.78 8.98 -12.34
N LYS A 252 5.00 8.49 -12.58
CA LYS A 252 5.47 7.24 -11.96
C LYS A 252 5.99 7.53 -10.56
N PHE A 253 5.32 6.98 -9.55
CA PHE A 253 5.79 7.07 -8.17
C PHE A 253 6.93 6.07 -7.95
N GLN A 254 8.17 6.56 -7.93
CA GLN A 254 9.28 5.76 -7.44
C GLN A 254 9.21 5.69 -5.91
N LYS A 255 9.08 4.49 -5.36
CA LYS A 255 9.40 4.24 -3.94
C LYS A 255 10.88 4.53 -3.77
N LYS A 256 11.23 5.79 -3.49
CA LYS A 256 12.56 6.13 -2.99
C LYS A 256 12.65 5.50 -1.60
N HIS A 257 13.07 4.24 -1.54
CA HIS A 257 13.77 3.73 -0.37
C HIS A 257 15.04 4.55 -0.30
N LEU A 258 14.93 5.70 0.39
CA LEU A 258 16.08 6.46 0.80
C LEU A 258 16.96 5.48 1.56
N LYS A 259 17.99 4.94 0.90
CA LYS A 259 19.07 4.13 1.47
C LYS A 259 19.85 4.92 2.54
N THR A 260 19.33 6.07 2.97
CA THR A 260 19.83 6.88 4.06
C THR A 260 19.85 6.10 5.36
N SER A 261 19.02 5.08 5.59
CA SER A 261 19.25 4.20 6.75
C SER A 261 20.55 3.41 6.63
N GLU A 262 20.90 2.90 5.45
CA GLU A 262 22.17 2.20 5.19
C GLU A 262 23.36 3.17 5.13
N LYS A 263 23.19 4.37 4.55
CA LYS A 263 24.22 5.41 4.49
C LYS A 263 24.45 6.07 5.84
N THR A 264 23.41 6.30 6.65
CA THR A 264 23.53 6.79 8.03
C THR A 264 24.05 5.69 8.94
N ALA A 265 23.67 4.42 8.74
CA ALA A 265 24.31 3.29 9.43
C ALA A 265 25.80 3.17 9.05
N LYS A 266 26.16 3.32 7.78
CA LYS A 266 27.57 3.37 7.32
C LYS A 266 28.31 4.60 7.83
N LYS A 267 27.67 5.78 7.87
CA LYS A 267 28.27 7.02 8.37
C LYS A 267 28.47 6.98 9.89
N ASN A 268 27.53 6.39 10.63
CA ASN A 268 27.65 6.14 12.07
C ASN A 268 28.65 5.00 12.36
N ALA A 269 28.82 4.04 11.45
CA ALA A 269 29.88 3.04 11.53
C ALA A 269 31.27 3.64 11.23
N ALA A 270 31.37 4.57 10.28
CA ALA A 270 32.61 5.25 9.92
C ALA A 270 33.04 6.32 10.95
N ALA A 271 32.08 7.00 11.58
CA ALA A 271 32.36 7.96 12.66
C ALA A 271 32.78 7.29 13.99
N GLY A 272 32.58 5.97 14.11
CA GLY A 272 33.05 5.17 15.26
C GLY A 272 34.37 4.43 15.01
N SER A 273 34.94 4.48 13.80
CA SER A 273 36.12 3.70 13.42
C SER A 273 37.39 4.55 13.35
N ALA A 274 37.75 5.19 14.46
CA ALA A 274 39.15 5.52 14.77
C ALA A 274 39.86 4.37 15.53
N ALA A 275 39.14 3.29 15.84
CA ALA A 275 39.71 2.06 16.39
C ALA A 275 38.90 0.83 15.90
N GLY A 276 39.51 -0.01 15.06
CA GLY A 276 39.06 -1.37 14.77
C GLY A 276 37.96 -1.55 13.71
N GLU A 277 38.12 -2.60 12.90
CA GLU A 277 37.17 -3.04 11.87
C GLU A 277 35.72 -3.20 12.40
N PRO A 278 34.68 -2.92 11.58
CA PRO A 278 33.30 -3.08 11.99
C PRO A 278 32.92 -4.57 11.98
N ALA A 279 33.12 -5.26 13.10
CA ALA A 279 32.50 -6.55 13.33
C ALA A 279 30.97 -6.38 13.25
N LYS A 280 30.34 -7.04 12.27
CA LYS A 280 28.88 -7.18 12.21
C LYS A 280 28.40 -7.67 13.58
N LYS A 281 27.75 -6.81 14.35
CA LYS A 281 27.19 -7.17 15.66
C LYS A 281 26.31 -8.41 15.49
N LYS A 282 26.77 -9.57 15.97
CA LYS A 282 25.99 -10.81 15.97
C LYS A 282 24.64 -10.49 16.62
N ALA A 283 23.54 -10.92 15.98
CA ALA A 283 22.20 -10.68 16.50
C ALA A 283 22.11 -11.22 17.94
N LYS A 284 21.63 -10.39 18.88
CA LYS A 284 21.45 -10.82 20.27
C LYS A 284 20.50 -12.00 20.28
N VAL A 285 20.98 -13.19 20.66
CA VAL A 285 20.15 -14.38 20.81
C VAL A 285 19.20 -14.11 21.97
N TYR A 286 17.91 -14.34 21.76
CA TYR A 286 16.89 -14.14 22.78
C TYR A 286 17.10 -15.17 23.90
N THR A 287 17.45 -14.70 25.09
CA THR A 287 17.45 -15.50 26.31
C THR A 287 16.23 -15.10 27.14
N PRO A 288 15.38 -16.05 27.58
CA PRO A 288 14.21 -15.73 28.41
C PRO A 288 14.62 -15.26 29.80
N PHE A 289 15.85 -15.55 30.22
CA PHE A 289 16.41 -15.07 31.48
C PHE A 289 17.00 -13.66 31.31
N PRO A 290 16.62 -12.70 32.17
CA PRO A 290 17.25 -11.40 32.19
C PRO A 290 18.72 -11.53 32.63
N PRO A 291 19.63 -10.65 32.15
CA PRO A 291 20.98 -10.60 32.70
C PRO A 291 20.93 -10.20 34.18
N ALA A 292 21.91 -10.66 34.96
CA ALA A 292 22.03 -10.25 36.35
C ALA A 292 22.12 -8.72 36.45
N PRO A 293 21.41 -8.09 37.41
CA PRO A 293 21.54 -6.66 37.63
C PRO A 293 22.99 -6.33 38.00
N ALA A 294 23.45 -5.13 37.62
CA ALA A 294 24.74 -4.65 38.08
C ALA A 294 24.71 -4.55 39.61
N GLN A 295 25.71 -5.16 40.26
CA GLN A 295 25.84 -5.14 41.71
C GLN A 295 26.04 -3.71 42.20
N SER A 296 25.44 -3.35 43.34
CA SER A 296 25.67 -2.03 43.92
C SER A 296 27.10 -1.92 44.47
N LYS A 297 27.60 -0.70 44.65
CA LYS A 297 28.91 -0.49 45.29
C LYS A 297 28.98 -1.14 46.69
N LEU A 298 27.84 -1.19 47.40
CA LEU A 298 27.73 -1.87 48.69
C LEU A 298 27.84 -3.39 48.53
N ASP A 299 27.18 -3.98 47.54
CA ASP A 299 27.26 -5.42 47.29
C ASP A 299 28.66 -5.84 46.86
N VAL A 300 29.32 -5.04 46.02
CA VAL A 300 30.72 -5.25 45.64
C VAL A 300 31.62 -5.17 46.88
N ALA A 301 31.45 -4.14 47.72
CA ALA A 301 32.24 -3.98 48.94
C ALA A 301 31.98 -5.09 49.98
N LEU A 302 30.75 -5.62 50.04
CA LEU A 302 30.39 -6.77 50.88
C LEU A 302 31.01 -8.06 50.35
N GLN A 303 31.03 -8.26 49.02
CA GLN A 303 31.67 -9.41 48.37
C GLN A 303 33.19 -9.40 48.47
N THR A 304 33.83 -8.23 48.34
CA THR A 304 35.29 -8.09 48.48
C THR A 304 35.75 -8.12 49.93
N GLY A 305 34.82 -8.06 50.90
CA GLY A 305 35.11 -7.98 52.33
C GLY A 305 35.63 -6.60 52.79
N GLU A 306 35.86 -5.68 51.86
CA GLU A 306 36.30 -4.31 52.14
C GLU A 306 35.28 -3.54 52.98
N TYR A 307 34.00 -3.90 52.92
CA TYR A 307 32.98 -3.24 53.74
C TYR A 307 33.22 -3.40 55.25
N PHE A 308 33.78 -4.54 55.67
CA PHE A 308 33.97 -4.87 57.10
C PHE A 308 35.26 -4.28 57.69
N LEU A 309 36.23 -3.91 56.84
CA LEU A 309 37.50 -3.34 57.29
C LEU A 309 37.32 -1.90 57.79
N LYS A 310 37.93 -1.59 58.95
CA LYS A 310 37.98 -0.22 59.47
C LYS A 310 38.87 0.66 58.57
N PRO A 311 38.67 1.99 58.51
CA PRO A 311 39.50 2.88 57.71
C PRO A 311 41.02 2.73 57.96
N LYS A 312 41.42 2.54 59.23
CA LYS A 312 42.82 2.30 59.61
C LYS A 312 43.39 1.00 59.05
N GLU A 313 42.59 -0.06 58.99
CA GLU A 313 43.00 -1.37 58.45
C GLU A 313 43.13 -1.31 56.92
N LYS A 314 42.25 -0.55 56.26
CA LYS A 314 42.36 -0.26 54.81
C LYS A 314 43.62 0.51 54.48
N GLU A 315 43.96 1.53 55.28
CA GLU A 315 45.18 2.32 55.10
C GLU A 315 46.45 1.49 55.32
N ALA A 316 46.44 0.59 56.31
CA ALA A 316 47.54 -0.33 56.56
C ALA A 316 47.73 -1.32 55.40
N ALA A 317 46.65 -1.93 54.92
CA ALA A 317 46.68 -2.83 53.76
C ALA A 317 47.16 -2.11 52.48
N ALA A 318 46.69 -0.88 52.24
CA ALA A 318 47.12 -0.08 51.10
C ALA A 318 48.60 0.35 51.19
N ARG A 319 49.14 0.51 52.41
CA ARG A 319 50.56 0.78 52.63
C ARG A 319 51.42 -0.44 52.34
N ALA A 320 51.01 -1.61 52.83
CA ALA A 320 51.68 -2.88 52.55
C ALA A 320 51.72 -3.18 51.03
N GLU A 321 50.59 -3.02 50.33
CA GLU A 321 50.55 -3.21 48.87
C GLU A 321 51.48 -2.23 48.11
N ARG A 322 51.61 -0.99 48.60
CA ARG A 322 52.55 -0.02 48.03
C ARG A 322 54.00 -0.45 48.27
N GLU A 323 54.33 -0.88 49.48
CA GLU A 323 55.68 -1.36 49.84
C GLU A 323 56.07 -2.58 48.99
N GLU A 324 55.17 -3.54 48.80
CA GLU A 324 55.36 -4.68 47.90
C GLU A 324 55.58 -4.24 46.45
N ARG A 325 54.73 -3.34 45.93
CA ARG A 325 54.88 -2.81 44.58
C ARG A 325 56.18 -2.03 44.39
N HIS A 326 56.64 -1.33 45.43
CA HIS A 326 57.93 -0.64 45.45
C HIS A 326 59.08 -1.65 45.45
N ALA A 327 59.00 -2.72 46.24
CA ALA A 327 59.98 -3.80 46.25
C ALA A 327 60.09 -4.46 44.87
N GLU A 328 58.96 -4.85 44.24
CA GLU A 328 58.93 -5.44 42.90
C GLU A 328 59.55 -4.51 41.84
N LYS A 329 59.26 -3.21 41.89
CA LYS A 329 59.86 -2.24 40.96
C LYS A 329 61.36 -2.10 41.19
N THR A 330 61.79 -2.19 42.44
CA THR A 330 63.21 -2.11 42.80
C THR A 330 63.95 -3.35 42.31
N GLU A 331 63.34 -4.53 42.45
CA GLU A 331 63.83 -5.78 41.89
C GLU A 331 63.88 -5.75 40.36
N LYS A 332 62.82 -5.29 39.68
CA LYS A 332 62.80 -5.13 38.22
C LYS A 332 63.88 -4.16 37.74
N LYS A 333 64.09 -3.04 38.44
CA LYS A 333 65.17 -2.10 38.13
C LYS A 333 66.55 -2.69 38.40
N ARG A 334 66.69 -3.52 39.43
CA ARG A 334 67.92 -4.23 39.74
C ARG A 334 68.23 -5.26 38.66
N ALA A 335 67.24 -6.07 38.24
CA ALA A 335 67.36 -6.99 37.13
C ALA A 335 67.74 -6.28 35.81
N GLN A 336 67.08 -5.16 35.48
CA GLN A 336 67.44 -4.34 34.31
C GLN A 336 68.86 -3.77 34.39
N ARG A 337 69.33 -3.39 35.59
CA ARG A 337 70.71 -2.94 35.79
C ARG A 337 71.70 -4.09 35.63
N GLU A 338 71.42 -5.26 36.21
CA GLU A 338 72.24 -6.46 36.09
C GLU A 338 72.33 -6.92 34.63
N GLU A 339 71.22 -6.89 33.88
CA GLU A 339 71.20 -7.12 32.43
C GLU A 339 72.10 -6.13 31.66
N ALA A 340 72.16 -4.86 32.07
CA ALA A 340 73.01 -3.86 31.43
C ALA A 340 74.52 -4.02 31.72
N PHE A 341 74.89 -4.74 32.79
CA PHE A 341 76.29 -5.04 33.14
C PHE A 341 76.81 -6.35 32.53
N VAL A 342 75.94 -7.17 31.96
CA VAL A 342 76.35 -8.32 31.15
C VAL A 342 76.74 -7.80 29.76
N ALA A 343 78.00 -8.00 29.38
CA ALA A 343 78.46 -7.64 28.05
C ALA A 343 77.61 -8.36 27.00
N PRO A 344 77.08 -7.66 25.97
CA PRO A 344 76.37 -8.30 24.87
C PRO A 344 77.27 -9.36 24.23
N GLU A 345 76.74 -10.55 23.94
CA GLU A 345 77.52 -11.58 23.24
C GLU A 345 77.93 -11.06 21.85
N GLU A 346 79.20 -10.68 21.70
CA GLU A 346 79.76 -10.31 20.40
C GLU A 346 79.91 -11.56 19.52
N LYS A 347 79.12 -11.63 18.45
CA LYS A 347 79.38 -12.56 17.35
C LYS A 347 80.60 -12.04 16.59
N ALA A 348 81.76 -12.68 16.77
CA ALA A 348 82.99 -12.36 16.05
C ALA A 348 82.71 -12.23 14.54
N ALA A 349 83.13 -11.12 13.94
CA ALA A 349 82.98 -10.89 12.50
C ALA A 349 83.70 -12.00 11.71
N PRO A 350 83.12 -12.47 10.59
CA PRO A 350 83.69 -13.57 9.81
C PRO A 350 85.10 -13.23 9.34
N SER A 351 86.04 -14.15 9.58
CA SER A 351 87.45 -14.04 9.20
C SER A 351 87.62 -13.65 7.72
N LEU A 352 88.69 -12.93 7.39
CA LEU A 352 89.07 -12.58 6.01
C LEU A 352 89.10 -13.81 5.07
N GLU A 353 89.36 -15.00 5.60
CA GLU A 353 89.27 -16.26 4.86
C GLU A 353 87.84 -16.64 4.48
N GLU A 354 86.86 -16.42 5.35
CA GLU A 354 85.45 -16.66 5.05
C GLU A 354 84.92 -15.65 4.03
N ARG A 355 85.37 -14.39 4.08
CA ARG A 355 85.06 -13.39 3.04
C ARG A 355 85.70 -13.74 1.70
N ARG A 356 86.94 -14.26 1.68
CA ARG A 356 87.60 -14.76 0.47
C ARG A 356 86.91 -15.99 -0.12
N LYS A 357 86.46 -16.95 0.70
CA LYS A 357 85.66 -18.10 0.23
C LYS A 357 84.31 -17.66 -0.34
N LYS A 358 83.65 -16.68 0.27
CA LYS A 358 82.39 -16.11 -0.25
C LYS A 358 82.58 -15.40 -1.60
N ARG A 359 83.73 -14.74 -1.78
CA ARG A 359 84.07 -14.04 -3.03
C ARG A 359 84.47 -15.01 -4.16
N LYS A 360 85.25 -16.05 -3.87
CA LYS A 360 85.53 -17.14 -4.83
C LYS A 360 84.27 -17.88 -5.26
N ARG A 361 83.36 -18.19 -4.32
CA ARG A 361 82.05 -18.79 -4.65
C ARG A 361 81.15 -17.89 -5.51
N ALA A 362 81.38 -16.58 -5.52
CA ALA A 362 80.65 -15.65 -6.37
C ALA A 362 81.30 -15.48 -7.75
N GLU A 363 82.62 -15.62 -7.85
CA GLU A 363 83.37 -15.63 -9.12
C GLU A 363 83.22 -16.96 -9.88
N ASP A 364 83.07 -18.10 -9.19
CA ASP A 364 82.78 -19.41 -9.82
C ASP A 364 81.30 -19.56 -10.25
N ALA A 365 80.44 -18.58 -9.95
CA ALA A 365 78.99 -18.59 -10.25
C ALA A 365 78.58 -17.59 -11.36
N MET A 366 79.55 -16.87 -11.96
CA MET A 366 79.44 -16.20 -13.25
C MET A 366 80.16 -17.03 -14.31
#